data_AF-A0AA88WQL3-F1
#
_entry.id   AF-A0AA88WQL3-F1
#
_cell.length_a   1.000
_cell.length_b   1.000
_cell.length_c   1.000
_cell.angle_alpha   90.00
_cell.angle_beta   90.00
_cell.angle_gamma   90.00
#
_symmetry.space_group_name_H-M   'P 1'
#
loop_
_entity.id
_entity.type
_entity.pdbx_description
1 polymer ?
#
loop_
_entity_poly.entity_id
_entity_poly.type
_entity_poly.pdbx_seq_one_letter_code
_entity_poly.pdbx_strand_id
1 'polypeptide(L)'
;FQDSYGGYMVAFAGRKYAARSLPAFVANSTYIVTSFTLVLEYKKGRLQNLYWKRDGCSKCSGSSSFVCLNSQDCAVRSSSCKNKGGSEDCSLGIQLAFSGTDKHDSVFNSWYEVKNLRQYSLFGLYSNLKNSLSSQYNKFF
;
A
#
# COMPACT_ATOMS: atom_id res chain seq x y z
N PHE A 1 -6.64 -23.83 -3.31
CA PHE A 1 -7.42 -22.73 -2.70
C PHE A 1 -7.87 -21.83 -3.84
N GLN A 2 -9.18 -21.70 -4.04
CA GLN A 2 -9.76 -20.92 -5.12
C GLN A 2 -9.52 -19.45 -4.80
N ASP A 3 -8.67 -18.76 -5.58
CA ASP A 3 -8.43 -17.33 -5.40
C ASP A 3 -9.77 -16.60 -5.45
N SER A 4 -10.19 -16.02 -4.34
CA SER A 4 -11.34 -15.12 -4.33
C SER A 4 -10.91 -13.86 -5.10
N TYR A 5 -11.29 -13.80 -6.38
CA TYR A 5 -10.84 -12.78 -7.30
C TYR A 5 -11.46 -11.44 -6.96
N GLY A 6 -10.70 -10.63 -6.24
CA GLY A 6 -10.76 -9.20 -6.42
C GLY A 6 -11.92 -8.47 -5.75
N GLY A 7 -11.75 -7.16 -5.69
CA GLY A 7 -12.66 -6.29 -4.99
C GLY A 7 -12.02 -4.97 -4.63
N TYR A 8 -12.78 -4.17 -3.90
CA TYR A 8 -12.33 -2.92 -3.36
C TYR A 8 -12.12 -3.08 -1.85
N MET A 9 -11.07 -2.49 -1.31
CA MET A 9 -10.89 -2.36 0.13
C MET A 9 -11.41 -1.02 0.63
N VAL A 10 -11.84 -1.01 1.87
CA VAL A 10 -12.26 0.18 2.61
C VAL A 10 -11.57 0.17 3.96
N ALA A 11 -11.02 1.30 4.37
CA ALA A 11 -10.51 1.49 5.72
C ALA A 11 -11.61 2.08 6.61
N PHE A 12 -11.66 1.62 7.86
CA PHE A 12 -12.65 2.03 8.83
C PHE A 12 -11.99 2.23 10.20
N ALA A 13 -12.36 3.30 10.89
CA ALA A 13 -11.89 3.59 12.24
C ALA A 13 -13.00 4.22 13.09
N GLY A 14 -13.45 3.52 14.15
CA GLY A 14 -14.38 4.05 15.16
C GLY A 14 -15.53 3.10 15.51
N ARG A 15 -16.47 3.57 16.35
CA ARG A 15 -17.71 2.84 16.73
C ARG A 15 -19.00 3.57 16.36
N LYS A 16 -19.10 4.90 16.60
CA LYS A 16 -20.33 5.69 16.42
C LYS A 16 -20.22 6.84 15.40
N TYR A 17 -19.05 7.48 15.30
CA TYR A 17 -18.70 8.47 14.26
C TYR A 17 -17.47 7.98 13.50
N ALA A 18 -17.60 6.82 12.88
CA ALA A 18 -16.46 6.15 12.30
C ALA A 18 -16.01 6.84 11.00
N ALA A 19 -14.72 7.17 10.92
CA ALA A 19 -14.13 7.60 9.67
C ALA A 19 -14.05 6.39 8.74
N ARG A 20 -14.53 6.56 7.50
CA ARG A 20 -14.53 5.52 6.47
C ARG A 20 -13.89 6.06 5.20
N SER A 21 -12.97 5.31 4.62
CA SER A 21 -12.38 5.70 3.35
C SER A 21 -13.34 5.48 2.20
N LEU A 22 -13.02 6.08 1.04
CA LEU A 22 -13.57 5.62 -0.22
C LEU A 22 -13.04 4.21 -0.55
N PRO A 23 -13.77 3.43 -1.35
CA PRO A 23 -13.28 2.14 -1.84
C PRO A 23 -12.02 2.34 -2.71
N ALA A 24 -10.99 1.52 -2.48
CA ALA A 24 -9.79 1.44 -3.31
C ALA A 24 -9.72 0.09 -4.01
N PHE A 25 -9.48 0.09 -5.32
CA PHE A 25 -9.37 -1.14 -6.10
C PHE A 25 -8.17 -1.95 -5.62
N VAL A 26 -8.37 -3.24 -5.35
CA VAL A 26 -7.31 -4.14 -4.90
C VAL A 26 -6.92 -5.12 -5.99
N ALA A 27 -7.87 -5.87 -6.53
CA ALA A 27 -7.58 -6.86 -7.55
C ALA A 27 -8.81 -7.20 -8.40
N ASN A 28 -8.57 -7.88 -9.52
CA ASN A 28 -9.55 -8.64 -10.30
C ASN A 28 -8.86 -9.88 -10.88
N SER A 29 -9.48 -10.55 -11.86
CA SER A 29 -8.90 -11.72 -12.54
C SER A 29 -7.56 -11.45 -13.21
N THR A 30 -7.32 -10.22 -13.65
CA THR A 30 -6.19 -9.86 -14.52
C THR A 30 -5.12 -9.03 -13.81
N TYR A 31 -5.50 -8.20 -12.83
CA TYR A 31 -4.62 -7.23 -12.20
C TYR A 31 -4.74 -7.25 -10.68
N ILE A 32 -3.64 -6.95 -10.00
CA ILE A 32 -3.56 -6.75 -8.56
C ILE A 32 -2.72 -5.51 -8.23
N VAL A 33 -3.26 -4.61 -7.42
CA VAL A 33 -2.52 -3.50 -6.83
C VAL A 33 -1.97 -3.96 -5.49
N THR A 34 -0.65 -3.86 -5.31
CA THR A 34 0.06 -4.44 -4.17
C THR A 34 0.56 -3.41 -3.17
N SER A 35 0.61 -2.14 -3.54
CA SER A 35 1.15 -1.06 -2.70
C SER A 35 0.14 0.06 -2.53
N PHE A 36 -0.27 0.28 -1.29
CA PHE A 36 -1.23 1.34 -0.93
C PHE A 36 -0.64 2.27 0.10
N THR A 37 -1.13 3.50 0.12
CA THR A 37 -0.89 4.44 1.21
C THR A 37 -2.23 4.87 1.80
N LEU A 38 -2.49 4.51 3.05
CA LEU A 38 -3.65 4.99 3.80
C LEU A 38 -3.25 6.22 4.60
N VAL A 39 -4.08 7.25 4.54
CA VAL A 39 -3.78 8.54 5.13
C VAL A 39 -4.85 8.93 6.10
N LEU A 40 -4.42 9.10 7.34
CA LEU A 40 -5.24 9.44 8.47
C LEU A 40 -5.20 10.95 8.63
N GLU A 41 -6.35 11.59 8.45
CA GLU A 41 -6.49 13.03 8.61
C GLU A 41 -7.00 13.34 10.01
N TYR A 42 -6.21 14.11 10.77
CA TYR A 42 -6.54 14.54 12.12
C TYR A 42 -6.86 16.02 12.14
N LYS A 43 -7.86 16.39 12.93
CA LYS A 43 -8.16 17.78 13.26
C LYS A 43 -8.15 17.92 14.77
N LYS A 44 -7.22 18.71 15.30
CA LYS A 44 -7.03 18.88 16.75
C LYS A 44 -6.88 17.55 17.49
N GLY A 45 -6.10 16.62 16.92
CA GLY A 45 -5.87 15.29 17.48
C GLY A 45 -7.03 14.31 17.35
N ARG A 46 -8.12 14.67 16.65
CA ARG A 46 -9.24 13.75 16.38
C ARG A 46 -9.24 13.33 14.92
N LEU A 47 -9.21 12.01 14.69
CA LEU A 47 -9.36 11.45 13.36
C LEU A 47 -10.68 11.91 12.74
N GLN A 48 -10.59 12.55 11.57
CA GLN A 48 -11.74 13.02 10.80
C GLN A 48 -12.00 12.10 9.61
N ASN A 49 -10.96 11.81 8.83
CA ASN A 49 -11.09 11.12 7.55
C ASN A 49 -9.96 10.11 7.32
N LEU A 50 -10.22 9.21 6.37
CA LEU A 50 -9.30 8.20 5.88
C LEU A 50 -9.23 8.28 4.35
N TYR A 51 -8.04 8.48 3.80
CA TYR A 51 -7.84 8.63 2.37
C TYR A 51 -6.84 7.63 1.82
N TRP A 52 -7.13 7.05 0.65
CA TRP A 52 -6.13 6.30 -0.11
C TRP A 52 -5.37 7.26 -1.01
N LYS A 53 -4.06 7.39 -0.79
CA LYS A 53 -3.22 8.18 -1.69
C LYS A 53 -3.03 7.41 -2.98
N ARG A 54 -3.32 8.07 -4.11
CA ARG A 54 -3.01 7.59 -5.45
C ARG A 54 -1.65 8.16 -5.84
N ASP A 55 -0.66 7.28 -5.94
CA ASP A 55 0.72 7.67 -6.22
C ASP A 55 1.03 7.75 -7.73
N GLY A 56 0.02 7.49 -8.56
CA GLY A 56 0.13 7.46 -10.01
C GLY A 56 0.99 6.30 -10.49
N CYS A 57 1.32 6.34 -11.78
CA CYS A 57 2.03 5.25 -12.45
C CYS A 57 3.55 5.39 -12.46
N SER A 58 4.09 6.36 -11.74
CA SER A 58 5.54 6.56 -11.61
C SER A 58 6.25 5.28 -11.13
N LYS A 59 5.60 4.51 -10.27
CA LYS A 59 6.09 3.22 -9.74
C LYS A 59 6.02 2.04 -10.70
N CYS A 60 5.33 2.17 -11.84
CA CYS A 60 5.23 1.07 -12.82
C CYS A 60 6.43 0.99 -13.76
N SER A 61 7.40 1.89 -13.61
CA SER A 61 8.60 1.90 -14.43
C SER A 61 9.60 0.86 -13.89
N GLY A 62 10.03 -0.08 -14.75
CA GLY A 62 11.09 -1.03 -14.42
C GLY A 62 10.85 -2.50 -14.77
N SER A 63 9.60 -2.92 -15.05
CA SER A 63 9.30 -4.28 -15.53
C SER A 63 8.01 -4.32 -16.35
N SER A 64 7.92 -5.24 -17.31
CA SER A 64 6.75 -5.44 -18.19
C SER A 64 5.56 -6.09 -17.47
N SER A 65 5.76 -6.60 -16.24
CA SER A 65 4.72 -7.16 -15.38
C SER A 65 3.83 -6.10 -14.74
N PHE A 66 4.29 -4.85 -14.67
CA PHE A 66 3.54 -3.72 -14.11
C PHE A 66 2.71 -3.01 -15.17
N VAL A 67 1.49 -2.64 -14.80
CA VAL A 67 0.52 -1.97 -15.65
C VAL A 67 -0.06 -0.78 -14.91
N CYS A 68 -0.04 0.37 -15.58
CA CYS A 68 -0.67 1.59 -15.12
C CYS A 68 -2.18 1.52 -15.35
N LEU A 69 -2.98 1.41 -14.27
CA LEU A 69 -4.43 1.40 -14.35
C LEU A 69 -4.98 2.82 -14.24
N ASN A 70 -5.75 3.25 -15.23
CA ASN A 70 -6.47 4.54 -15.26
C ASN A 70 -5.59 5.77 -14.95
N SER A 71 -4.28 5.68 -15.23
CA SER A 71 -3.28 6.72 -14.88
C SER A 71 -3.19 7.05 -13.38
N GLN A 72 -3.69 6.16 -12.52
CA GLN A 72 -3.89 6.43 -11.09
C GLN A 72 -3.17 5.44 -10.19
N ASP A 73 -3.23 4.16 -10.54
CA ASP A 73 -2.71 3.08 -9.69
C ASP A 73 -1.76 2.18 -10.48
N CYS A 74 -0.71 1.73 -9.79
CA CYS A 74 0.22 0.77 -10.36
C CYS A 74 -0.18 -0.65 -9.95
N ALA A 75 -0.52 -1.47 -10.94
CA ALA A 75 -0.91 -2.86 -10.73
C ALA A 75 0.10 -3.82 -11.33
N VAL A 76 0.12 -5.04 -10.82
CA VAL A 76 0.84 -6.19 -11.38
C VAL A 76 -0.17 -7.07 -12.09
N ARG A 77 0.22 -7.66 -13.23
CA ARG A 77 -0.60 -8.71 -13.84
C ARG A 77 -0.67 -9.92 -12.91
N SER A 78 -1.87 -10.42 -12.66
CA SER A 78 -2.10 -11.55 -11.76
C SER A 78 -1.29 -12.80 -12.17
N SER A 79 -1.08 -13.03 -13.47
CA SER A 79 -0.25 -14.12 -14.00
C SER A 79 1.23 -13.99 -13.67
N SER A 80 1.72 -12.77 -13.39
CA SER A 80 3.11 -12.51 -13.02
C SER A 80 3.39 -12.76 -11.54
N CYS A 81 2.35 -12.97 -10.72
CA CYS A 81 2.49 -13.22 -9.29
C CYS A 81 3.05 -14.62 -9.00
N LYS A 82 3.93 -14.74 -8.00
CA LYS A 82 4.53 -16.02 -7.55
C LYS A 82 3.49 -17.11 -7.26
N ASN A 83 2.38 -16.75 -6.63
CA ASN A 83 1.30 -17.70 -6.32
C ASN A 83 0.60 -18.27 -7.57
N LYS A 84 0.84 -17.69 -8.76
CA LYS A 84 0.29 -18.10 -10.05
C LYS A 84 1.36 -18.59 -11.03
N GLY A 85 2.56 -18.90 -10.54
CA GLY A 85 3.68 -19.38 -11.35
C GLY A 85 4.54 -18.28 -11.98
N GLY A 86 4.34 -17.02 -11.61
CA GLY A 86 5.20 -15.91 -12.01
C GLY A 86 6.35 -15.65 -11.05
N SER A 87 7.11 -14.57 -11.28
CA SER A 87 8.29 -14.20 -10.49
C SER A 87 8.05 -13.05 -9.50
N GLU A 88 6.95 -12.32 -9.61
CA GLU A 88 6.67 -11.10 -8.84
C GLU A 88 6.04 -11.39 -7.47
N ASP A 89 6.47 -10.67 -6.44
CA ASP A 89 5.82 -10.72 -5.12
C ASP A 89 4.58 -9.84 -5.13
N CYS A 90 3.40 -10.48 -5.13
CA CYS A 90 2.10 -9.80 -5.12
C CYS A 90 1.49 -9.66 -3.72
N SER A 91 2.31 -9.70 -2.67
CA SER A 91 1.86 -9.44 -1.31
C SER A 91 1.34 -8.00 -1.16
N LEU A 92 0.21 -7.85 -0.47
CA LEU A 92 -0.37 -6.53 -0.18
C LEU A 92 0.44 -5.81 0.90
N GLY A 93 0.86 -4.58 0.61
CA GLY A 93 1.54 -3.68 1.54
C GLY A 93 0.78 -2.37 1.68
N ILE A 94 0.48 -1.99 2.93
CA ILE A 94 -0.18 -0.73 3.26
C ILE A 94 0.78 0.14 4.07
N GLN A 95 1.10 1.31 3.54
CA GLN A 95 1.85 2.34 4.26
C GLN A 95 0.88 3.31 4.90
N LEU A 96 1.21 3.81 6.09
CA LEU A 96 0.41 4.81 6.78
C LEU A 96 1.08 6.18 6.64
N ALA A 97 0.26 7.20 6.42
CA ALA A 97 0.67 8.59 6.57
C ALA A 97 -0.38 9.37 7.37
N PHE A 98 0.07 10.48 7.91
CA PHE A 98 -0.69 11.37 8.78
C PHE A 98 -0.75 12.77 8.16
N SER A 99 -1.93 13.37 8.25
CA SER A 99 -2.24 14.71 7.79
C SER A 99 -2.98 15.48 8.89
N GLY A 100 -2.89 16.81 8.87
CA GLY A 100 -3.68 17.71 9.70
C GLY A 100 -2.96 18.11 10.98
N THR A 101 -3.64 18.12 12.13
CA THR A 101 -3.05 18.61 13.40
C THR A 101 -3.30 17.73 14.61
N ASP A 102 -2.36 17.76 15.55
CA ASP A 102 -2.51 17.20 16.88
C ASP A 102 -3.39 18.08 17.80
N LYS A 103 -3.60 17.67 19.05
CA LYS A 103 -4.45 18.40 20.02
C LYS A 103 -3.93 19.82 20.31
N HIS A 104 -2.64 20.07 20.13
CA HIS A 104 -1.96 21.33 20.40
C HIS A 104 -1.71 22.14 19.11
N ASP A 105 -2.42 21.82 18.03
CA ASP A 105 -2.31 22.48 16.72
C ASP A 105 -0.94 22.30 16.04
N SER A 106 -0.13 21.33 16.48
CA SER A 106 1.09 20.92 15.78
C SER A 106 0.75 20.14 14.52
N VAL A 107 1.42 20.46 13.41
CA VAL A 107 1.05 19.93 12.09
C VAL A 107 1.65 18.55 11.83
N PHE A 108 0.82 17.61 11.36
CA PHE A 108 1.24 16.36 10.75
C PHE A 108 1.48 16.55 9.25
N ASN A 109 2.73 16.58 8.83
CA ASN A 109 3.12 16.82 7.42
C ASN A 109 3.52 15.54 6.65
N SER A 110 3.43 14.38 7.29
CA SER A 110 3.89 13.13 6.64
C SER A 110 3.16 12.84 5.32
N TRP A 111 1.94 13.33 5.11
CA TRP A 111 1.22 13.27 3.82
C TRP A 111 2.00 13.87 2.64
N TYR A 112 2.53 15.08 2.81
CA TYR A 112 3.31 15.80 1.80
C TYR A 112 4.68 15.13 1.64
N GLU A 113 5.24 14.70 2.76
CA GLU A 113 6.52 14.01 2.80
C GLU A 113 6.46 12.56 2.33
N VAL A 114 5.29 11.96 2.06
CA VAL A 114 5.21 10.55 1.61
C VAL A 114 6.12 10.30 0.41
N LYS A 115 6.31 11.26 -0.50
CA LYS A 115 7.23 11.09 -1.64
C LYS A 115 8.69 10.98 -1.17
N ASN A 116 9.10 11.77 -0.18
CA ASN A 116 10.45 11.79 0.38
C ASN A 116 10.68 10.62 1.36
N LEU A 117 9.73 10.39 2.28
CA LEU A 117 9.69 9.23 3.18
C LEU A 117 9.66 7.89 2.42
N ARG A 118 9.16 7.87 1.17
CA ARG A 118 9.20 6.69 0.30
C ARG A 118 10.53 6.42 -0.37
N GLN A 119 11.34 7.44 -0.64
CA GLN A 119 12.73 7.22 -1.04
C GLN A 119 13.51 6.48 0.05
N TYR A 120 13.13 6.74 1.31
CA TYR A 120 13.61 5.99 2.47
C TYR A 120 12.69 4.83 2.86
N SER A 121 11.61 4.57 2.11
CA SER A 121 10.70 3.51 2.53
C SER A 121 11.46 2.22 2.47
N LEU A 122 11.38 1.55 3.61
CA LEU A 122 11.95 0.27 3.91
C LEU A 122 11.60 -0.81 2.88
N PHE A 123 10.91 -0.57 1.76
CA PHE A 123 10.77 -1.58 0.72
C PHE A 123 12.12 -2.13 0.27
N GLY A 124 13.12 -1.28 0.00
CA GLY A 124 14.48 -1.73 -0.34
C GLY A 124 15.24 -2.38 0.82
N LEU A 125 15.04 -1.91 2.05
CA LEU A 125 15.66 -2.50 3.25
C LEU A 125 15.00 -3.82 3.66
N TYR A 126 13.67 -3.91 3.55
CA TYR A 126 12.81 -5.02 3.94
C TYR A 126 12.80 -6.12 2.89
N SER A 127 12.93 -5.81 1.59
CA SER A 127 13.15 -6.82 0.54
C SER A 127 14.48 -7.53 0.74
N ASN A 128 15.54 -6.78 1.11
CA ASN A 128 16.86 -7.32 1.40
C ASN A 128 16.88 -8.08 2.73
N LEU A 129 16.20 -7.57 3.76
CA LEU A 129 16.05 -8.25 5.06
C LEU A 129 15.22 -9.53 4.97
N LYS A 130 14.12 -9.55 4.21
CA LYS A 130 13.28 -10.74 4.00
C LYS A 130 14.11 -11.88 3.39
N ASN A 131 14.92 -11.59 2.36
CA ASN A 131 15.81 -12.59 1.77
C ASN A 131 16.91 -13.02 2.76
N SER A 132 17.50 -12.09 3.51
CA SER A 132 18.53 -12.40 4.51
C SER A 132 18.00 -13.29 5.63
N LEU A 133 16.84 -12.97 6.21
CA LEU A 133 16.22 -13.73 7.29
C LEU A 133 15.71 -15.10 6.83
N SER A 134 15.08 -15.20 5.66
CA SER A 134 14.67 -16.50 5.10
C SER A 134 15.86 -17.40 4.75
N SER A 135 16.97 -16.82 4.24
CA SER A 135 18.18 -17.60 3.94
C SER A 135 18.90 -18.12 5.18
N GLN A 136 18.85 -17.38 6.29
CA GLN A 136 19.40 -17.83 7.57
C GLN A 136 18.49 -18.87 8.21
N TYR A 137 17.17 -18.71 8.18
CA TYR A 137 16.23 -19.68 8.74
C TYR A 137 16.33 -21.06 8.06
N ASN A 138 16.47 -21.10 6.73
CA ASN A 138 16.69 -22.34 5.95
C ASN A 138 18.08 -22.98 6.14
N LYS A 139 18.99 -22.35 6.89
CA LYS A 139 20.29 -22.94 7.25
C LYS A 139 20.28 -23.62 8.62
N PHE A 140 19.29 -23.32 9.47
CA PHE A 140 19.17 -23.87 10.81
C PHE A 140 18.14 -25.01 10.92
N PHE A 141 17.30 -25.19 9.89
CA PHE A 141 16.34 -26.29 9.72
C PHE A 141 16.48 -26.87 8.31
#